data_AF-A0A7W3PD97-F1
#
_entry.id   AF-A0A7W3PD97-F1
#
_cell.length_a   1.000
_cell.length_b   1.000
_cell.length_c   1.000
_cell.angle_alpha   90.00
_cell.angle_beta   90.00
_cell.angle_gamma   90.00
#
_symmetry.space_group_name_H-M   'P 1'
#
loop_
_entity.id
_entity.type
_entity.pdbx_description
1 polymer ?
#
loop_
_entity_poly.entity_id
_entity_poly.type
_entity_poly.pdbx_seq_one_letter_code
_entity_poly.pdbx_strand_id
1 'polypeptide(L)'
;MNVDLQALASADSPSATALVWINRVVESDDSQSWYELSMTLRRWFVQRWISSAPDTLNEPVAESLTRDELVDFLVGPVGDDNALFPHMWSMTRRFVVEALGALLGEELAAESRPRTVAPGIEAVPILRAADLLGDGSLHHSRLGAAGRPLVLLLSHEQEMWFIASVGPWLPVLGWPPQVQKLPAPAID
;
A
#
# COMPACT_ATOMS: atom_id res chain seq x y z
N MET A 1 22.64 7.15 -23.73
CA MET A 1 23.01 7.57 -22.37
C MET A 1 22.01 6.90 -21.45
N ASN A 2 22.38 5.75 -20.86
CA ASN A 2 21.52 5.04 -19.92
C ASN A 2 21.45 5.91 -18.67
N VAL A 3 20.29 6.53 -18.45
CA VAL A 3 20.00 7.16 -17.16
C VAL A 3 19.77 6.00 -16.21
N ASP A 4 20.63 5.92 -15.20
CA ASP A 4 20.51 4.94 -14.14
C ASP A 4 19.32 5.34 -13.27
N LEU A 5 18.13 4.84 -13.62
CA LEU A 5 16.88 5.07 -12.90
C LEU A 5 16.96 4.57 -11.43
N GLN A 6 17.98 3.79 -11.09
CA GLN A 6 18.26 3.35 -9.72
C GLN A 6 19.03 4.41 -8.91
N ALA A 7 19.66 5.41 -9.54
CA ALA A 7 20.58 6.35 -8.86
C ALA A 7 19.90 7.56 -8.18
N LEU A 8 18.57 7.71 -8.26
CA LEU A 8 17.82 8.80 -7.61
C LEU A 8 16.83 8.33 -6.53
N ALA A 9 16.81 7.03 -6.24
CA ALA A 9 16.23 6.51 -5.01
C ALA A 9 17.32 6.52 -3.94
N SER A 10 17.40 7.56 -3.11
CA SER A 10 17.92 7.31 -1.77
C SER A 10 17.06 6.18 -1.20
N ALA A 11 17.68 5.14 -0.64
CA ALA A 11 16.99 3.97 -0.09
C ALA A 11 15.90 4.35 0.96
N ASP A 12 15.92 5.59 1.43
CA ASP A 12 14.98 6.18 2.40
C ASP A 12 13.94 7.13 1.78
N SER A 13 13.72 7.13 0.45
CA SER A 13 12.69 7.98 -0.18
C SER A 13 11.33 7.26 -0.29
N PRO A 14 10.21 7.95 -0.02
CA PRO A 14 8.90 7.30 -0.07
C PRO A 14 8.49 6.88 -1.49
N SER A 15 8.96 7.58 -2.53
CA SER A 15 8.77 7.14 -3.92
C SER A 15 9.45 5.81 -4.23
N ALA A 16 10.68 5.61 -3.72
CA ALA A 16 11.38 4.34 -3.89
C ALA A 16 10.71 3.21 -3.10
N THR A 17 10.35 3.46 -1.85
CA THR A 17 9.60 2.51 -1.02
C THR A 17 8.30 2.08 -1.69
N ALA A 18 7.54 3.04 -2.22
CA ALA A 18 6.28 2.79 -2.92
C ALA A 18 6.46 1.86 -4.14
N LEU A 19 7.48 2.12 -4.97
CA LEU A 19 7.76 1.32 -6.16
C LEU A 19 8.27 -0.08 -5.82
N VAL A 20 9.17 -0.20 -4.86
CA VAL A 20 9.69 -1.51 -4.42
C VAL A 20 8.55 -2.37 -3.87
N TRP A 21 7.71 -1.79 -3.00
CA TRP A 21 6.59 -2.50 -2.41
C TRP A 21 5.59 -2.95 -3.48
N ILE A 22 5.18 -2.05 -4.40
CA ILE A 22 4.17 -2.39 -5.40
C ILE A 22 4.67 -3.47 -6.38
N ASN A 23 5.94 -3.40 -6.81
CA ASN A 23 6.53 -4.41 -7.67
C ASN A 23 6.57 -5.76 -6.96
N ARG A 24 6.95 -5.79 -5.67
CA ARG A 24 6.93 -7.02 -4.88
C ARG A 24 5.53 -7.63 -4.78
N VAL A 25 4.52 -6.82 -4.45
CA VAL A 25 3.13 -7.30 -4.36
C VAL A 25 2.64 -7.85 -5.71
N VAL A 26 3.05 -7.25 -6.83
CA VAL A 26 2.65 -7.69 -8.17
C VAL A 26 3.40 -8.96 -8.59
N GLU A 27 4.72 -8.98 -8.46
CA GLU A 27 5.62 -10.00 -9.02
C GLU A 27 5.76 -11.24 -8.14
N SER A 28 5.61 -11.11 -6.82
CA SER A 28 5.73 -12.23 -5.88
C SER A 28 4.50 -12.36 -4.97
N ASP A 29 4.20 -13.60 -4.59
CA ASP A 29 3.36 -13.88 -3.43
C ASP A 29 4.22 -13.83 -2.15
N ASP A 30 4.96 -12.74 -2.01
CA ASP A 30 5.87 -12.55 -0.89
C ASP A 30 5.15 -11.89 0.27
N SER A 31 4.87 -12.70 1.29
CA SER A 31 4.27 -12.24 2.55
C SER A 31 5.11 -11.19 3.26
N GLN A 32 6.40 -11.02 2.94
CA GLN A 32 7.21 -9.95 3.53
C GLN A 32 6.67 -8.55 3.20
N SER A 33 5.98 -8.38 2.07
CA SER A 33 5.31 -7.12 1.72
C SER A 33 4.17 -6.73 2.68
N TRP A 34 3.67 -7.67 3.49
CA TRP A 34 2.75 -7.40 4.59
C TRP A 34 3.38 -6.49 5.65
N TYR A 35 4.66 -6.69 5.98
CA TYR A 35 5.33 -5.94 7.04
C TYR A 35 5.77 -4.54 6.62
N GLU A 36 5.77 -4.27 5.33
CA GLU A 36 5.97 -2.93 4.76
C GLU A 36 4.71 -2.06 4.83
N LEU A 37 3.57 -2.65 5.24
CA LEU A 37 2.36 -1.91 5.57
C LEU A 37 2.44 -1.32 6.99
N SER A 38 1.92 -0.10 7.14
CA SER A 38 1.74 0.53 8.46
C SER A 38 0.89 -0.36 9.36
N MET A 39 1.13 -0.28 10.67
CA MET A 39 0.37 -1.05 11.66
C MET A 39 -1.14 -0.82 11.54
N THR A 40 -1.54 0.43 11.30
CA THR A 40 -2.94 0.83 11.10
C THR A 40 -3.54 0.17 9.86
N LEU A 41 -2.83 0.19 8.73
CA LEU A 41 -3.34 -0.42 7.50
C LEU A 41 -3.44 -1.95 7.61
N ARG A 42 -2.47 -2.61 8.27
CA ARG A 42 -2.54 -4.05 8.56
C ARG A 42 -3.80 -4.39 9.37
N ARG A 43 -4.01 -3.72 10.49
CA ARG A 43 -5.21 -3.89 11.33
C ARG A 43 -6.48 -3.70 10.53
N TRP A 44 -6.53 -2.67 9.68
CA TRP A 44 -7.68 -2.38 8.83
C TRP A 44 -7.99 -3.53 7.86
N PHE A 45 -6.96 -4.10 7.20
CA PHE A 45 -7.15 -5.25 6.30
C PHE A 45 -7.67 -6.48 7.05
N VAL A 46 -7.11 -6.80 8.23
CA VAL A 46 -7.59 -7.93 9.02
C VAL A 46 -9.03 -7.72 9.51
N GLN A 47 -9.36 -6.52 10.01
CA GLN A 47 -10.74 -6.18 10.42
C GLN A 47 -11.71 -6.29 9.25
N ARG A 48 -11.30 -5.84 8.06
CA ARG A 48 -12.13 -5.91 6.86
C ARG A 48 -12.35 -7.35 6.44
N TRP A 49 -11.29 -8.15 6.48
CA TRP A 49 -11.35 -9.57 6.17
C TRP A 49 -12.34 -10.30 7.08
N ILE A 50 -12.15 -10.20 8.41
CA ILE A 50 -13.04 -10.82 9.40
C ILE A 50 -14.49 -10.33 9.22
N SER A 51 -14.69 -9.03 8.97
CA SER A 51 -16.03 -8.47 8.72
C SER A 51 -16.71 -9.04 7.47
N SER A 52 -15.92 -9.38 6.44
CA SER A 52 -16.41 -9.96 5.17
C SER A 52 -16.56 -11.48 5.20
N ALA A 53 -15.90 -12.14 6.15
CA ALA A 53 -15.87 -13.59 6.30
C ALA A 53 -16.07 -13.96 7.78
N PRO A 54 -17.28 -13.76 8.34
CA PRO A 54 -17.52 -13.94 9.77
C PRO A 54 -17.29 -15.38 10.26
N ASP A 55 -17.38 -16.37 9.36
CA ASP A 55 -17.13 -17.78 9.68
C ASP A 55 -15.67 -18.05 10.11
N THR A 56 -14.73 -17.14 9.82
CA THR A 56 -13.33 -17.22 10.28
C THR A 56 -13.20 -17.28 11.80
N LEU A 57 -14.21 -16.80 12.53
CA LEU A 57 -14.25 -16.88 14.00
C LEU A 57 -14.57 -18.28 14.53
N ASN A 58 -15.03 -19.19 13.68
CA ASN A 58 -15.31 -20.59 14.04
C ASN A 58 -14.09 -21.50 13.82
N GLU A 59 -12.99 -20.98 13.28
CA GLU A 59 -11.79 -21.74 13.03
C GLU A 59 -11.09 -22.13 14.35
N PRO A 60 -10.47 -23.32 14.46
CA PRO A 60 -9.85 -23.77 15.71
C PRO A 60 -8.85 -22.80 16.31
N VAL A 61 -8.17 -22.02 15.46
CA VAL A 61 -7.19 -21.01 15.90
C VAL A 61 -7.83 -19.73 16.47
N ALA A 62 -9.13 -19.53 16.24
CA ALA A 62 -9.91 -18.41 16.72
C ALA A 62 -10.87 -18.78 17.88
N GLU A 63 -11.03 -20.08 18.21
CA GLU A 63 -12.02 -20.57 19.19
C GLU A 63 -11.95 -19.90 20.58
N SER A 64 -10.78 -19.43 21.00
CA SER A 64 -10.55 -18.78 22.29
C SER A 64 -10.30 -17.27 22.19
N LEU A 65 -10.33 -16.69 20.99
CA LEU A 65 -10.01 -15.29 20.75
C LEU A 65 -11.27 -14.48 20.47
N THR A 66 -11.35 -13.31 21.08
CA THR A 66 -12.27 -12.27 20.62
C THR A 66 -11.85 -11.76 19.24
N ARG A 67 -12.75 -11.05 18.56
CA ARG A 67 -12.46 -10.42 17.26
C ARG A 67 -11.23 -9.50 17.30
N ASP A 68 -11.08 -8.71 18.35
CA ASP A 68 -9.95 -7.79 18.49
C ASP A 68 -8.65 -8.54 18.82
N GLU A 69 -8.71 -9.58 19.65
CA GLU A 69 -7.56 -10.44 19.94
C GLU A 69 -7.10 -11.21 18.70
N LEU A 70 -8.02 -11.66 17.84
CA LEU A 70 -7.69 -12.29 16.56
C LEU A 70 -7.03 -11.29 15.60
N VAL A 71 -7.47 -10.03 15.58
CA VAL A 71 -6.79 -8.97 14.82
C VAL A 71 -5.37 -8.78 15.31
N ASP A 72 -5.18 -8.62 16.62
CA ASP A 72 -3.84 -8.43 17.21
C ASP A 72 -2.93 -9.62 16.93
N PHE A 73 -3.48 -10.84 16.99
CA PHE A 73 -2.78 -12.07 16.67
C PHE A 73 -2.30 -12.09 15.21
N LEU A 74 -3.19 -11.81 14.24
CA LEU A 74 -2.90 -11.91 12.81
C LEU A 74 -2.04 -10.76 12.26
N VAL A 75 -2.04 -9.61 12.93
CA VAL A 75 -1.20 -8.47 12.54
C VAL A 75 0.25 -8.63 13.02
N GLY A 76 0.46 -9.39 14.10
CA GLY A 76 1.77 -9.64 14.68
C GLY A 76 2.67 -10.56 13.84
N PRO A 77 3.98 -10.60 14.14
CA PRO A 77 4.95 -11.44 13.41
C PRO A 77 4.72 -12.94 13.55
N VAL A 78 3.91 -13.37 14.52
CA VAL A 78 3.49 -14.76 14.72
C VAL A 78 2.36 -15.14 13.75
N GLY A 79 1.74 -14.15 13.08
CA GLY A 79 0.67 -14.35 12.13
C GLY A 79 1.08 -15.17 10.90
N ASP A 80 2.33 -15.09 10.45
CA ASP A 80 2.77 -15.77 9.22
C ASP A 80 2.70 -17.29 9.30
N ASP A 81 2.93 -17.86 10.48
CA ASP A 81 2.86 -19.30 10.71
C ASP A 81 1.40 -19.80 10.91
N ASN A 82 0.42 -18.89 10.91
CA ASN A 82 -0.98 -19.21 11.08
C ASN A 82 -1.63 -19.63 9.75
N ALA A 83 -2.41 -20.71 9.78
CA ALA A 83 -3.17 -21.23 8.63
C ALA A 83 -4.15 -20.22 7.98
N LEU A 84 -4.61 -19.21 8.73
CA LEU A 84 -5.49 -18.14 8.26
C LEU A 84 -4.74 -17.07 7.46
N PHE A 85 -3.45 -16.90 7.70
CA PHE A 85 -2.68 -15.81 7.12
C PHE A 85 -2.61 -15.87 5.58
N PRO A 86 -2.33 -17.02 4.93
CA PRO A 86 -2.33 -17.10 3.47
C PRO A 86 -3.66 -16.65 2.83
N HIS A 87 -4.79 -16.97 3.46
CA HIS A 87 -6.12 -16.58 2.96
C HIS A 87 -6.36 -15.08 3.14
N MET A 88 -6.03 -14.54 4.31
CA MET A 88 -6.13 -13.10 4.61
C MET A 88 -5.22 -12.29 3.68
N TRP A 89 -3.97 -12.73 3.53
CA TRP A 89 -2.99 -12.08 2.66
C TRP A 89 -3.42 -12.12 1.19
N SER A 90 -3.91 -13.27 0.70
CA SER A 90 -4.40 -13.40 -0.67
C SER A 90 -5.49 -12.37 -1.00
N MET A 91 -6.42 -12.12 -0.07
CA MET A 91 -7.46 -11.10 -0.28
C MET A 91 -6.96 -9.67 -0.15
N THR A 92 -6.01 -9.42 0.74
CA THR A 92 -5.31 -8.13 0.84
C THR A 92 -4.58 -7.83 -0.47
N ARG A 93 -3.77 -8.77 -0.97
CA ARG A 93 -3.07 -8.66 -2.25
C ARG A 93 -4.03 -8.42 -3.41
N ARG A 94 -5.14 -9.17 -3.47
CA ARG A 94 -6.18 -8.97 -4.49
C ARG A 94 -6.72 -7.54 -4.47
N PHE A 95 -6.99 -6.97 -3.30
CA PHE A 95 -7.42 -5.58 -3.19
C PHE A 95 -6.40 -4.60 -3.78
N VAL A 96 -5.10 -4.81 -3.53
CA VAL A 96 -4.02 -3.98 -4.09
C VAL A 96 -3.95 -4.11 -5.62
N VAL A 97 -4.00 -5.35 -6.12
CA VAL A 97 -3.97 -5.65 -7.56
C VAL A 97 -5.19 -5.07 -8.28
N GLU A 98 -6.37 -5.11 -7.67
CA GLU A 98 -7.57 -4.47 -8.20
C GLU A 98 -7.44 -2.93 -8.22
N ALA A 99 -6.80 -2.33 -7.21
CA ALA A 99 -6.56 -0.89 -7.16
C ALA A 99 -5.56 -0.40 -8.23
N LEU A 100 -4.60 -1.23 -8.63
CA LEU A 100 -3.69 -0.97 -9.75
C LEU A 100 -4.44 -0.80 -11.08
N GLY A 101 -5.50 -1.59 -11.31
CA GLY A 101 -6.36 -1.46 -12.47
C GLY A 101 -5.58 -1.43 -13.79
N ALA A 102 -5.65 -0.31 -14.51
CA ALA A 102 -5.01 -0.11 -15.81
C ALA A 102 -3.46 -0.01 -15.76
N LEU A 103 -2.87 0.08 -14.56
CA LEU A 103 -1.42 0.06 -14.37
C LEU A 103 -0.86 -1.37 -14.29
N LEU A 104 -1.71 -2.39 -14.14
CA LEU A 104 -1.26 -3.76 -14.00
C LEU A 104 -0.60 -4.28 -15.29
N GLY A 105 0.63 -4.80 -15.17
CA GLY A 105 1.41 -5.31 -16.30
C GLY A 105 2.17 -4.24 -17.09
N GLU A 106 2.07 -2.97 -16.68
CA GLU A 106 2.84 -1.86 -17.23
C GLU A 106 4.14 -1.67 -16.45
N GLU A 107 5.14 -1.05 -17.08
CA GLU A 107 6.31 -0.54 -16.36
C GLU A 107 5.88 0.65 -15.50
N LEU A 108 6.07 0.55 -14.18
CA LEU A 108 5.61 1.55 -13.21
C LEU A 108 6.71 2.54 -12.86
N ALA A 109 6.30 3.77 -12.58
CA ALA A 109 7.16 4.79 -12.03
C ALA A 109 6.40 5.69 -11.04
N ALA A 110 7.15 6.27 -10.11
CA ALA A 110 6.63 7.21 -9.13
C ALA A 110 7.07 8.62 -9.50
N GLU A 111 6.22 9.61 -9.19
CA GLU A 111 6.65 10.99 -9.30
C GLU A 111 7.82 11.28 -8.35
N SER A 112 8.74 12.12 -8.84
CA SER A 112 9.97 12.49 -8.12
C SER A 112 9.74 13.34 -6.86
N ARG A 113 8.55 13.92 -6.71
CA ARG A 113 8.18 14.78 -5.59
C ARG A 113 6.88 14.30 -4.93
N PRO A 114 6.99 13.44 -3.91
CA PRO A 114 5.90 13.15 -3.00
C PRO A 114 5.26 14.44 -2.45
N ARG A 115 3.96 14.39 -2.15
CA ARG A 115 3.25 15.53 -1.56
C ARG A 115 2.86 15.23 -0.12
N THR A 116 3.29 16.05 0.83
CA THR A 116 2.81 15.93 2.21
C THR A 116 1.31 16.23 2.29
N VAL A 117 0.53 15.30 2.83
CA VAL A 117 -0.93 15.43 2.98
C VAL A 117 -1.38 15.50 4.43
N ALA A 118 -0.54 15.05 5.36
CA ALA A 118 -0.69 15.20 6.81
C ALA A 118 0.69 15.09 7.48
N PRO A 119 0.85 15.45 8.76
CA PRO A 119 2.10 15.25 9.48
C PRO A 119 2.57 13.81 9.39
N GLY A 120 3.77 13.59 8.85
CA GLY A 120 4.36 12.27 8.67
C GLY A 120 3.70 11.41 7.59
N ILE A 121 2.80 11.95 6.77
CA ILE A 121 2.15 11.23 5.66
C ILE A 121 2.40 11.93 4.33
N GLU A 122 2.95 11.18 3.38
CA GLU A 122 3.21 11.61 2.02
C GLU A 122 2.39 10.82 1.00
N ALA A 123 1.85 11.53 0.01
CA ALA A 123 1.17 10.96 -1.13
C ALA A 123 2.17 10.79 -2.28
N VAL A 124 2.28 9.57 -2.78
CA VAL A 124 3.13 9.18 -3.90
C VAL A 124 2.24 8.74 -5.06
N PRO A 125 2.16 9.53 -6.13
CA PRO A 125 1.50 9.12 -7.36
C PRO A 125 2.32 8.06 -8.09
N ILE A 126 1.68 6.94 -8.40
CA ILE A 126 2.18 5.84 -9.22
C ILE A 126 1.51 5.90 -10.59
N LEU A 127 2.33 5.91 -11.62
CA LEU A 127 1.98 6.09 -13.02
C LEU A 127 2.70 5.05 -13.88
N ARG A 128 2.34 4.97 -15.16
CA ARG A 128 3.17 4.25 -16.14
C ARG A 128 4.45 5.04 -16.38
N ALA A 129 5.59 4.37 -16.46
CA ALA A 129 6.88 5.00 -16.76
C ALA A 129 6.83 5.78 -18.09
N ALA A 130 6.09 5.27 -19.08
CA ALA A 130 5.88 5.93 -20.37
C ALA A 130 5.13 7.28 -20.27
N ASP A 131 4.37 7.49 -19.20
CA ASP A 131 3.62 8.74 -18.97
C ASP A 131 4.49 9.82 -18.28
N LEU A 132 5.74 9.51 -17.92
CA LEU A 132 6.67 10.50 -17.37
C LEU A 132 7.40 11.28 -18.47
N LEU A 133 7.61 12.58 -18.22
CA LEU A 133 8.65 13.38 -18.86
C LEU A 133 9.93 13.22 -18.03
N GLY A 134 11.04 12.90 -18.67
CA GLY A 134 12.36 12.94 -18.06
C GLY A 134 13.15 14.10 -18.63
N ASP A 135 13.37 15.16 -17.84
CA ASP A 135 14.28 16.26 -18.19
C ASP A 135 15.65 16.15 -17.48
N GLY A 136 15.94 14.97 -16.91
CA GLY A 136 17.24 14.65 -16.33
C GLY A 136 17.34 14.80 -14.81
N SER A 137 16.35 15.37 -14.12
CA SER A 137 16.34 15.38 -12.65
C SER A 137 14.98 15.23 -11.98
N LEU A 138 13.87 15.53 -12.69
CA LEU A 138 12.54 15.41 -12.13
C LEU A 138 11.62 14.63 -13.07
N HIS A 139 10.98 13.63 -12.51
CA HIS A 139 9.90 12.91 -13.17
C HIS A 139 8.58 13.62 -12.87
N HIS A 140 7.98 14.18 -13.91
CA HIS A 140 6.67 14.82 -13.88
C HIS A 140 5.75 14.13 -14.88
N SER A 141 4.45 14.05 -14.56
CA SER A 141 3.44 13.56 -15.50
C SER A 141 3.43 14.39 -16.78
N ARG A 142 3.38 13.72 -17.94
CA ARG A 142 3.18 14.35 -19.25
C ARG A 142 1.86 15.12 -19.24
N LEU A 143 1.88 16.38 -19.66
CA LEU A 143 0.66 17.14 -19.95
C LEU A 143 -0.20 16.34 -20.96
N GLY A 144 -1.40 15.93 -20.52
CA GLY A 144 -2.33 15.13 -21.34
C GLY A 144 -2.19 13.61 -21.23
N ALA A 145 -1.36 13.07 -20.32
CA ALA A 145 -1.38 11.66 -19.99
C ALA A 145 -2.77 11.27 -19.48
N ALA A 146 -3.44 10.34 -20.19
CA ALA A 146 -4.85 10.03 -19.98
C ALA A 146 -5.13 9.11 -18.76
N GLY A 147 -4.12 8.78 -17.96
CA GLY A 147 -4.25 7.88 -16.81
C GLY A 147 -4.41 8.65 -15.49
N ARG A 148 -5.42 8.28 -14.68
CA ARG A 148 -5.43 8.70 -13.27
C ARG A 148 -4.34 7.90 -12.54
N PRO A 149 -3.39 8.57 -11.84
CA PRO A 149 -2.41 7.85 -11.03
C PRO A 149 -3.11 7.01 -9.96
N LEU A 150 -2.51 5.87 -9.63
CA LEU A 150 -2.75 5.25 -8.33
C LEU A 150 -1.98 6.06 -7.30
N VAL A 151 -2.64 6.56 -6.27
CA VAL A 151 -1.97 7.27 -5.18
C VAL A 151 -1.71 6.29 -4.05
N LEU A 152 -0.45 6.06 -3.69
CA LEU A 152 -0.10 5.42 -2.42
C LEU A 152 0.12 6.50 -1.37
N LEU A 153 -0.37 6.26 -0.16
CA LEU A 153 -0.01 7.09 1.00
C LEU A 153 1.04 6.34 1.79
N LEU A 154 2.11 7.02 2.18
CA LEU A 154 3.17 6.48 2.99
C LEU A 154 3.25 7.23 4.30
N SER A 155 3.35 6.51 5.41
CA SER A 155 3.62 7.06 6.73
C SER A 155 5.09 6.89 7.09
N HIS A 156 5.68 7.91 7.69
CA HIS A 156 7.00 7.84 8.29
C HIS A 156 6.88 7.43 9.76
N GLU A 157 7.30 6.22 10.09
CA GLU A 157 7.23 5.63 11.43
C GLU A 157 8.59 4.99 11.75
N GLN A 158 9.12 5.18 12.96
CA GLN A 158 10.37 4.53 13.40
C GLN A 158 11.55 4.70 12.42
N GLU A 159 11.72 5.90 11.86
CA GLU A 159 12.77 6.22 10.87
C GLU A 159 12.64 5.45 9.54
N MET A 160 11.47 4.89 9.23
CA MET A 160 11.20 4.16 7.99
C MET A 160 9.86 4.56 7.38
N TRP A 161 9.73 4.35 6.06
CA TRP A 161 8.48 4.55 5.34
C TRP A 161 7.67 3.27 5.29
N PHE A 162 6.38 3.38 5.60
CA PHE A 162 5.42 2.29 5.51
C PHE A 162 4.25 2.68 4.62
N ILE A 163 3.62 1.71 3.98
CA ILE A 163 2.39 1.96 3.21
C ILE A 163 1.24 2.19 4.18
N ALA A 164 0.73 3.42 4.17
CA ALA A 164 -0.41 3.85 4.98
C ALA A 164 -1.75 3.66 4.25
N SER A 165 -1.75 3.67 2.92
CA SER A 165 -2.95 3.38 2.12
C SER A 165 -2.66 3.07 0.66
N VAL A 166 -3.61 2.38 0.03
CA VAL A 166 -3.70 2.13 -1.41
C VAL A 166 -4.90 2.91 -1.97
N GLY A 167 -4.66 4.16 -2.34
CA GLY A 167 -5.65 5.13 -2.81
C GLY A 167 -5.68 6.43 -1.97
N PRO A 168 -6.51 7.41 -2.36
CA PRO A 168 -6.57 8.74 -1.74
C PRO A 168 -7.43 8.77 -0.47
N TRP A 169 -7.23 7.80 0.43
CA TRP A 169 -8.01 7.65 1.67
C TRP A 169 -7.13 7.10 2.79
N LEU A 170 -7.47 7.37 4.04
CA LEU A 170 -6.81 6.78 5.21
C LEU A 170 -7.70 5.70 5.85
N PRO A 171 -7.11 4.60 6.37
CA PRO A 171 -7.86 3.58 7.10
C PRO A 171 -8.45 4.13 8.40
N VAL A 172 -9.71 3.81 8.67
CA VAL A 172 -10.38 4.06 9.95
C VAL A 172 -10.75 2.71 10.55
N LEU A 173 -10.14 2.37 11.68
CA LEU A 173 -10.36 1.11 12.38
C LEU A 173 -11.77 1.04 12.98
N GLY A 174 -12.35 -0.15 13.03
CA GLY A 174 -13.70 -0.37 13.58
C GLY A 174 -14.35 -1.66 13.08
N TRP A 175 -15.62 -1.84 13.42
CA TRP A 175 -16.41 -3.03 13.07
C TRP A 175 -17.77 -2.62 12.48
N PRO A 176 -17.92 -2.54 11.14
CA PRO A 176 -16.88 -2.77 10.13
C PRO A 176 -15.87 -1.61 10.04
N PRO A 177 -14.65 -1.84 9.55
CA PRO A 177 -13.69 -0.78 9.35
C PRO A 177 -14.13 0.12 8.18
N GLN A 178 -13.72 1.38 8.21
CA GLN A 178 -14.11 2.41 7.25
C GLN A 178 -12.90 3.07 6.59
N VAL A 179 -13.14 3.92 5.60
CA VAL A 179 -12.10 4.73 4.98
C VAL A 179 -12.47 6.21 5.08
N GLN A 180 -11.49 7.05 5.40
CA GLN A 180 -11.63 8.50 5.35
C GLN A 180 -10.98 9.02 4.09
N LYS A 181 -11.78 9.55 3.15
CA LYS A 181 -11.21 10.19 1.95
C LYS A 181 -10.40 11.41 2.36
N LEU A 182 -9.19 11.53 1.82
CA LEU A 182 -8.45 12.76 1.94
C LEU A 182 -9.06 13.81 1.00
N PRO A 183 -9.04 15.10 1.39
CA PRO A 183 -9.36 16.16 0.46
C PRO A 183 -8.44 16.01 -0.77
N ALA A 184 -9.01 16.14 -1.97
CA ALA A 184 -8.21 16.08 -3.19
C ALA A 184 -7.07 17.12 -3.06
N PRO A 185 -5.82 16.75 -3.34
CA PRO A 185 -4.77 17.74 -3.41
C PRO A 185 -5.18 18.78 -4.46
N ALA A 186 -5.06 20.06 -4.15
CA ALA A 186 -5.23 21.11 -5.14
C ALA A 186 -4.30 20.77 -6.33
N ILE A 187 -4.91 20.55 -7.49
CA ILE A 187 -4.18 20.36 -8.74
C ILE A 187 -3.91 21.79 -9.23
N ASP A 188 -2.80 22.37 -8.78
CA ASP A 188 -2.17 23.51 -9.44
C ASP A 188 -1.18 22.97 -10.49
#